data_AF-A0A0F4JS84-F1
#
_entry.id   AF-A0A0F4JS84-F1
#
_cell.length_a   1.000
_cell.length_b   1.000
_cell.length_c   1.000
_cell.angle_alpha   90.00
_cell.angle_beta   90.00
_cell.angle_gamma   90.00
#
_symmetry.space_group_name_H-M   'P 1'
#
loop_
_entity.id
_entity.type
_entity.pdbx_description
1 polymer ?
#
loop_
_entity_poly.entity_id
_entity_poly.type
_entity_poly.pdbx_seq_one_letter_code
_entity_poly.pdbx_strand_id
1 'polypeptide(L)' 'MSSRAPQDTGHHRLWSVDEHLADVLAAVRPLEPIELQLLDAQGCVLVEDVTVPVALPPFDNSSMDGYAVRTADVQGA' A
#
# COMPACT_ATOMS: atom_id res chain seq x y z
N MET A 1 35.50 -0.68 -56.54
CA MET A 1 34.87 -1.96 -56.17
C MET A 1 35.08 -2.18 -54.68
N SER A 2 34.21 -1.64 -53.83
CA SER A 2 34.26 -1.86 -52.37
C SER A 2 32.95 -2.52 -51.97
N SER A 3 32.99 -3.83 -51.71
CA SER A 3 31.80 -4.60 -51.36
C SER A 3 31.45 -4.35 -49.90
N ARG A 4 30.27 -3.79 -49.65
CA ARG A 4 29.70 -3.62 -48.32
C ARG A 4 29.22 -4.99 -47.83
N ALA A 5 29.82 -5.50 -46.76
CA ALA A 5 29.32 -6.66 -46.04
C ALA A 5 27.87 -6.40 -45.58
N PRO A 6 27.00 -7.42 -45.55
CA PRO A 6 25.63 -7.27 -45.05
C PRO A 6 25.71 -6.79 -43.61
N GLN A 7 25.18 -5.61 -43.36
CA GLN A 7 24.94 -5.13 -42.00
C GLN A 7 23.86 -6.06 -41.46
N ASP A 8 24.21 -6.90 -40.48
CA ASP A 8 23.24 -7.64 -39.70
C ASP A 8 22.40 -6.60 -38.94
N THR A 9 21.28 -6.21 -39.55
CA THR A 9 20.26 -5.42 -38.87
C THR A 9 19.64 -6.34 -37.84
N GLY A 10 20.31 -6.47 -36.70
CA GLY A 10 19.86 -7.28 -35.57
C GLY A 10 18.38 -7.04 -35.38
N HIS A 11 17.60 -8.08 -35.63
CA HIS A 11 16.15 -7.99 -35.69
C HIS A 11 15.69 -7.36 -34.38
N HIS A 12 15.10 -6.16 -34.45
CA HIS A 12 14.50 -5.53 -33.28
C HIS A 12 13.42 -6.49 -32.80
N ARG A 13 13.75 -7.29 -31.78
CA ARG A 13 12.87 -8.33 -31.27
C ARG A 13 11.55 -7.64 -30.94
N LEU A 14 10.46 -8.12 -31.52
CA LEU A 14 9.13 -7.66 -31.16
C LEU A 14 8.74 -8.37 -29.87
N TRP A 15 8.48 -7.60 -28.84
CA TRP A 15 8.00 -8.10 -27.55
C TRP A 15 6.50 -7.85 -27.49
N SER A 16 5.77 -8.78 -26.90
CA SER A 16 4.43 -8.46 -26.40
C SER A 16 4.54 -7.44 -25.26
N VAL A 17 3.44 -6.73 -25.00
CA VAL A 17 3.38 -5.76 -23.90
C VAL A 17 3.64 -6.44 -22.56
N ASP A 18 3.07 -7.64 -22.36
CA ASP A 18 3.22 -8.39 -21.11
C ASP A 18 4.66 -8.86 -20.88
N GLU A 19 5.34 -9.33 -21.93
CA GLU A 19 6.75 -9.71 -21.84
C GLU A 19 7.63 -8.51 -21.48
N HIS A 20 7.36 -7.35 -22.07
CA HIS A 20 8.16 -6.15 -21.80
C HIS A 20 7.89 -5.61 -20.40
N LEU A 21 6.62 -5.60 -19.98
CA LEU A 21 6.25 -5.23 -18.63
C LEU A 21 6.92 -6.14 -17.59
N ALA A 22 6.89 -7.45 -17.81
CA ALA A 22 7.50 -8.41 -16.90
C ALA A 22 9.01 -8.19 -16.73
N ASP A 23 9.72 -7.93 -17.82
CA ASP A 23 11.16 -7.65 -17.79
C ASP A 23 11.49 -6.32 -17.07
N VAL A 24 10.73 -5.26 -17.35
CA VAL A 24 10.88 -3.99 -16.65
C VAL A 24 10.64 -4.15 -15.16
N LEU A 25 9.56 -4.83 -14.76
CA LEU A 25 9.25 -5.06 -13.35
C LEU A 25 10.29 -5.97 -12.67
N ALA A 26 10.88 -6.93 -13.40
CA ALA A 26 11.94 -7.80 -12.87
C ALA A 26 13.25 -7.04 -12.58
N ALA A 27 13.50 -5.94 -13.27
CA ALA A 27 14.67 -5.10 -13.06
C ALA A 27 14.54 -4.16 -11.84
N VAL A 28 13.32 -3.89 -11.37
CA VAL A 28 13.06 -2.97 -10.26
C VAL A 28 13.00 -3.72 -8.93
N ARG A 29 13.58 -3.12 -7.88
CA ARG A 29 13.51 -3.63 -6.51
C ARG A 29 12.89 -2.57 -5.60
N PRO A 30 12.15 -2.96 -4.55
CA PRO A 30 11.75 -2.02 -3.51
C PRO A 30 12.96 -1.26 -2.95
N LEU A 31 12.76 0.02 -2.65
CA LEU A 31 13.76 0.83 -1.98
C LEU A 31 13.90 0.41 -0.51
N GLU A 32 15.02 0.77 0.11
CA GLU A 32 15.19 0.61 1.55
C GLU A 32 14.12 1.43 2.30
N PRO A 33 13.56 0.89 3.40
CA PRO A 33 12.63 1.63 4.24
C PRO A 33 13.24 2.93 4.76
N ILE A 34 12.40 3.95 4.88
CA ILE A 34 12.77 5.24 5.47
C ILE A 34 11.82 5.57 6.62
N GLU A 35 12.35 6.23 7.65
CA GLU A 35 11.53 6.81 8.69
C GLU A 35 11.16 8.25 8.33
N LEU A 36 9.87 8.57 8.47
CA LEU A 36 9.31 9.88 8.15
C LEU A 36 8.45 10.36 9.30
N GLN A 37 8.28 11.68 9.41
CA GLN A 37 7.22 12.24 10.25
C GLN A 37 5.85 11.95 9.62
N LEU A 38 4.82 11.79 10.45
CA LEU A 38 3.50 11.34 10.00
C LEU A 38 2.91 12.23 8.89
N LEU A 39 3.11 13.54 8.97
CA LEU A 39 2.58 14.48 7.97
C LEU A 39 3.31 14.39 6.62
N ASP A 40 4.53 13.87 6.61
CA ASP A 40 5.34 13.70 5.40
C ASP A 40 5.12 12.32 4.75
N ALA A 41 4.45 11.40 5.44
CA ALA A 41 4.24 10.02 4.98
C ALA A 41 3.11 9.87 3.93
N GLN A 42 2.39 10.94 3.60
CA GLN A 42 1.27 10.89 2.64
C GLN A 42 1.76 10.45 1.25
N GLY A 43 1.17 9.35 0.74
CA GLY A 43 1.53 8.78 -0.56
C GLY A 43 2.64 7.72 -0.51
N CYS A 44 3.23 7.48 0.67
CA CYS A 44 4.13 6.35 0.89
C CYS A 44 3.35 5.05 1.11
N VAL A 45 4.05 3.93 0.95
CA VAL A 45 3.55 2.59 1.28
C VAL A 45 4.16 2.16 2.62
N LEU A 46 3.34 1.61 3.51
CA LEU A 46 3.82 1.04 4.77
C LEU A 46 4.67 -0.20 4.52
N VAL A 47 5.80 -0.29 5.23
CA VAL A 47 6.70 -1.45 5.18
C VAL A 47 6.29 -2.54 6.16
N GLU A 48 5.56 -2.19 7.22
CA GLU A 48 5.10 -3.10 8.27
C GLU A 48 3.66 -2.80 8.69
N ASP A 49 3.02 -3.78 9.32
CA ASP A 49 1.67 -3.64 9.87
C ASP A 49 1.66 -2.67 11.06
N VAL A 50 0.68 -1.77 11.10
CA VAL A 50 0.45 -0.88 12.24
C VAL A 50 -0.68 -1.44 13.10
N THR A 51 -0.34 -1.96 14.28
CA THR A 51 -1.31 -2.55 15.21
C THR A 51 -1.50 -1.69 16.46
N VAL A 52 -2.73 -1.61 16.98
CA VAL A 52 -3.01 -0.94 18.26
C VAL A 52 -3.08 -2.00 19.37
N PRO A 53 -2.29 -1.87 20.45
CA PRO A 53 -2.25 -2.87 21.52
C PRO A 53 -3.41 -2.75 22.53
N VAL A 54 -4.26 -1.73 22.40
CA VAL A 54 -5.30 -1.36 23.36
C VAL A 54 -6.61 -1.03 22.66
N ALA A 55 -7.73 -1.20 23.37
CA ALA A 55 -9.03 -0.77 22.88
C ALA A 55 -9.13 0.77 22.83
N LEU A 56 -9.90 1.28 21.86
CA LEU A 56 -10.22 2.70 21.74
C LEU A 56 -11.72 2.88 21.51
N PRO A 57 -12.49 3.42 22.47
CA PRO A 57 -12.05 3.87 23.80
C PRO A 57 -11.59 2.72 24.71
N PRO A 58 -10.75 2.99 25.72
CA PRO A 58 -10.26 1.96 26.64
C PRO A 58 -11.30 1.50 27.68
N PHE A 59 -12.50 2.09 27.66
CA PHE A 59 -13.62 1.78 28.55
C PHE A 59 -14.95 2.03 27.84
N ASP A 60 -16.05 1.56 28.43
CA ASP A 60 -17.40 1.79 27.92
C ASP A 60 -17.75 3.28 27.95
N ASN A 61 -17.74 3.92 26.79
CA ASN A 61 -18.05 5.34 26.63
C ASN A 61 -19.46 5.52 26.06
N SER A 62 -20.21 6.49 26.60
CA SER A 62 -21.46 6.94 25.98
C SER A 62 -21.16 7.93 24.87
N SER A 63 -21.73 7.73 23.68
CA SER A 63 -21.69 8.73 22.59
C SER A 63 -22.78 9.80 22.73
N MET A 64 -23.58 9.75 23.80
CA MET A 64 -24.75 10.59 24.02
C MET A 64 -24.68 11.26 25.39
N ASP A 65 -25.24 12.47 25.48
CA ASP A 65 -25.56 13.10 26.75
C ASP A 65 -26.79 12.41 27.36
N GLY A 66 -26.70 12.03 28.64
CA GLY A 66 -27.79 11.35 29.32
C GLY A 66 -27.39 10.77 30.67
N TYR A 67 -28.18 9.82 31.16
CA TYR A 67 -27.96 9.14 32.43
C TYR A 67 -27.69 7.65 32.20
N ALA A 68 -26.70 7.10 32.90
CA ALA A 68 -26.51 5.66 32.97
C ALA A 68 -27.63 5.04 33.81
N VAL A 69 -28.45 4.20 33.20
CA VAL A 69 -29.53 3.48 33.88
C VAL A 69 -29.26 1.98 33.89
N ARG A 70 -29.75 1.30 34.92
CA ARG A 70 -29.81 -0.17 34.91
C ARG A 70 -31.03 -0.57 34.09
N THR A 71 -30.82 -1.36 33.05
CA THR A 71 -31.89 -1.79 32.11
C THR A 71 -33.05 -2.47 32.82
N ALA A 72 -32.80 -3.16 33.93
CA ALA A 72 -33.82 -3.81 34.76
C ALA A 72 -34.79 -2.81 35.42
N ASP A 73 -34.31 -1.61 35.76
CA ASP A 73 -35.09 -0.62 36.53
C ASP A 73 -36.01 0.22 35.63
N VAL A 74 -35.89 0.09 34.30
CA VAL A 74 -36.65 0.86 33.29
C VAL A 74 -37.48 -0.02 32.34
N GLN A 75 -37.70 -1.29 32.70
CA GLN A 75 -38.55 -2.19 31.91
C GLN A 75 -40.01 -1.70 31.92
N GLY A 76 -40.55 -1.41 30.73
CA GLY A 76 -41.95 -0.97 30.57
C GLY A 76 -42.22 0.52 30.90
N ALA A 77 -41.16 1.31 31.10
CA ALA A 77 -41.24 2.77 31.13
C ALA A 77 -41.66 3.37 29.77
#